data_AF-A0A2T1D2D7-F1
#
_entry.id   AF-A0A2T1D2D7-F1
#
_cell.length_a   1.000
_cell.length_b   1.000
_cell.length_c   1.000
_cell.angle_alpha   90.00
_cell.angle_beta   90.00
_cell.angle_gamma   90.00
#
_symmetry.space_group_name_H-M   'P 1'
#
loop_
_entity.id
_entity.type
_entity.pdbx_description
1 polymer ?
#
loop_
_entity_poly.entity_id
_entity_poly.type
_entity_poly.pdbx_seq_one_letter_code
_entity_poly.pdbx_strand_id
1 'polypeptide(L)' 'MSNSEAPNPASWYIVKRSDGHCDIISGHPNSSNSEQTSPDSPTSEPINTSEQWGPYGSQSEAIARRVGLIRAGKCQPV' A
#
# COMPACT_ATOMS: atom_id res chain seq x y z
N MET A 1 16.51 19.19 -21.21
CA MET A 1 15.99 17.91 -21.73
C MET A 1 15.25 17.21 -20.60
N SER A 2 14.24 16.40 -20.91
CA SER A 2 13.40 15.73 -19.93
C SER A 2 14.20 14.81 -19.01
N ASN A 3 13.98 14.91 -17.69
CA ASN A 3 14.39 13.85 -16.78
C ASN A 3 13.49 12.65 -17.06
N SER A 4 14.05 11.61 -17.69
CA SER A 4 13.40 10.32 -17.80
C SER A 4 13.34 9.68 -16.42
N GLU A 5 12.30 9.98 -15.66
CA GLU A 5 11.92 9.23 -14.47
C GLU A 5 11.69 7.77 -14.92
N ALA A 6 12.67 6.92 -14.63
CA ALA A 6 12.62 5.52 -15.03
C ALA A 6 11.36 4.90 -14.39
N PRO A 7 10.56 4.10 -15.13
CA PRO A 7 9.35 3.53 -14.56
C PRO A 7 9.74 2.71 -13.33
N ASN A 8 9.32 3.20 -12.16
CA ASN A 8 9.74 2.69 -10.86
C ASN A 8 9.59 1.16 -10.87
N PRO A 9 10.65 0.38 -10.59
CA PRO A 9 10.58 -1.08 -10.66
C PRO A 9 9.43 -1.53 -9.77
N ALA A 10 8.49 -2.27 -10.38
CA ALA A 10 7.11 -2.43 -9.91
C ALA A 10 7.05 -2.52 -8.38
N SER A 11 6.71 -1.40 -7.74
CA SER A 11 6.92 -1.23 -6.31
C SER A 11 5.71 -1.74 -5.56
N TRP A 12 5.86 -2.89 -4.91
CA TRP A 12 4.78 -3.54 -4.17
C TRP A 12 4.78 -3.11 -2.71
N TYR A 13 3.59 -2.85 -2.17
CA TYR A 13 3.39 -2.46 -0.78
C TYR A 13 2.37 -3.37 -0.11
N ILE A 14 2.53 -3.58 1.19
CA ILE A 14 1.53 -4.19 2.05
C ILE A 14 0.92 -3.06 2.88
N VAL A 15 -0.41 -2.92 2.83
CA VAL A 15 -1.15 -1.93 3.62
C VAL A 15 -2.04 -2.64 4.62
N LYS A 16 -1.94 -2.27 5.90
CA LYS A 16 -2.83 -2.78 6.95
C LYS A 16 -4.12 -1.97 6.98
N ARG A 17 -5.23 -2.68 6.86
CA ARG A 17 -6.59 -2.14 7.01
C ARG A 17 -6.98 -2.04 8.49
N SER A 18 -8.00 -1.23 8.77
CA SER A 18 -8.57 -1.04 10.12
C SER A 18 -9.25 -2.28 10.71
N ASP A 19 -9.64 -3.26 9.88
CA ASP A 19 -10.18 -4.56 10.29
C ASP A 19 -9.07 -5.59 10.66
N GLY A 20 -7.79 -5.21 10.52
CA GLY A 20 -6.64 -6.05 10.80
C GLY A 20 -6.17 -6.92 9.63
N HIS A 21 -6.85 -6.91 8.48
CA HIS A 21 -6.34 -7.55 7.27
C HIS A 21 -5.24 -6.71 6.60
N CYS A 22 -4.48 -7.34 5.71
CA CYS A 22 -3.38 -6.70 5.00
C CYS A 22 -3.46 -6.97 3.50
N ASP A 23 -3.64 -5.93 2.71
CA ASP A 23 -3.71 -6.01 1.25
C ASP A 23 -2.35 -5.77 0.61
N ILE A 24 -2.13 -6.36 -0.56
CA ILE A 24 -0.91 -6.16 -1.37
C ILE A 24 -1.29 -5.35 -2.60
N ILE A 25 -0.67 -4.18 -2.75
CA ILE A 25 -0.92 -3.23 -3.85
C ILE A 25 0.34 -2.99 -4.66
N SER A 26 0.18 -2.74 -5.95
CA SER A 26 1.24 -2.30 -6.87
C SER A 26 1.17 -0.78 -7.04
N GLY A 27 2.24 -0.07 -6.72
CA GLY A 27 2.28 1.40 -6.69
C GLY A 27 2.17 1.95 -5.27
N HIS A 28 2.71 3.16 -5.07
CA HIS A 28 2.72 3.82 -3.76
C HIS A 28 1.29 4.24 -3.37
N PRO A 29 0.80 3.94 -2.14
CA PRO A 29 -0.58 4.23 -1.74
C PRO A 29 -0.96 5.72 -1.71
N ASN A 30 0.03 6.62 -1.76
CA ASN A 30 -0.15 8.07 -1.87
C ASN A 30 0.32 8.62 -3.24
N SER A 31 0.47 7.77 -4.26
CA SER A 31 0.70 8.18 -5.65
C SER A 31 -0.64 8.22 -6.38
N SER A 32 -1.44 9.23 -6.06
CA SER A 32 -2.78 9.46 -6.60
C SER A 32 -2.80 9.46 -8.13
N ASN A 33 -3.43 8.45 -8.72
CA ASN A 33 -3.98 8.54 -10.07
C ASN A 33 -5.35 7.85 -10.12
N SER A 34 -6.38 8.62 -10.50
CA SER A 34 -7.78 8.23 -10.75
C SER A 34 -8.58 7.74 -9.51
N GLU A 35 -9.44 8.58 -8.89
CA GLU A 35 -10.87 8.84 -9.26
C GLU A 35 -11.85 7.83 -8.62
N GLN A 36 -13.05 8.15 -8.09
CA GLN A 36 -13.89 9.36 -7.92
C GLN A 36 -14.75 9.21 -6.63
N THR A 37 -15.41 10.21 -6.00
CA THR A 37 -15.33 11.69 -5.94
C THR A 37 -16.33 12.17 -4.88
N SER A 38 -15.97 13.13 -4.00
CA SER A 38 -16.92 14.01 -3.28
C SER A 38 -16.21 15.21 -2.64
N PRO A 39 -16.41 16.44 -3.15
CA PRO A 39 -15.72 17.63 -2.66
C PRO A 39 -16.57 18.47 -1.67
N ASP A 40 -17.13 17.85 -0.62
CA ASP A 40 -17.92 18.58 0.40
C ASP A 40 -17.86 17.95 1.80
N SER A 41 -16.64 17.68 2.28
CA SER A 41 -16.38 17.26 3.66
C SER A 41 -15.08 17.91 4.17
N PRO A 42 -15.13 18.86 5.11
CA PRO A 42 -13.96 19.54 5.65
C PRO A 42 -13.24 18.68 6.71
N THR A 43 -12.87 17.46 6.34
CA THR A 43 -11.97 16.62 7.13
C THR A 43 -11.04 15.84 6.21
N SER A 44 -9.87 16.43 5.95
CA SER A 44 -8.71 15.69 5.45
C SER A 44 -8.17 14.78 6.55
N GLU A 45 -8.96 13.81 6.99
CA GLU A 45 -8.41 12.67 7.71
C GLU A 45 -7.46 11.97 6.73
N PRO A 46 -6.15 11.88 7.02
CA PRO A 46 -5.28 11.05 6.23
C PRO A 46 -5.85 9.63 6.26
N ILE A 47 -5.73 8.90 5.15
CA ILE A 47 -6.07 7.48 5.12
C ILE A 47 -5.31 6.82 6.26
N ASN A 48 -6.02 6.39 7.30
CA ASN A 48 -5.45 5.86 8.54
C ASN A 48 -5.00 4.40 8.33
N THR A 49 -4.26 4.13 7.25
CA THR A 49 -3.38 2.96 7.12
C THR A 49 -2.26 3.12 8.13
N SER A 50 -2.53 2.76 9.39
CA SER A 50 -1.65 2.99 10.53
C SER A 50 -0.29 2.27 10.40
N GLU A 51 -0.23 1.21 9.58
CA GLU A 51 1.01 0.53 9.23
C GLU A 51 1.02 0.18 7.72
N GLN A 52 2.14 0.46 7.07
CA GLN A 52 2.45 0.01 5.70
C GLN A 52 3.87 -0.55 5.64
N TRP A 53 4.13 -1.46 4.70
CA TRP A 53 5.46 -2.05 4.48
C TRP A 53 5.80 -2.17 3.00
N GLY A 54 7.04 -1.82 2.64
CA GLY A 54 7.53 -1.78 1.27
C GLY A 54 8.47 -0.58 1.06
N PRO A 55 8.85 -0.27 -0.19
CA PRO A 55 8.54 -1.02 -1.40
C PRO A 55 9.25 -2.38 -1.45
N TYR A 56 8.63 -3.35 -2.10
CA TYR A 56 9.20 -4.65 -2.47
C TYR A 56 9.38 -4.76 -3.98
N GLY A 57 10.40 -5.47 -4.41
CA GLY A 57 10.76 -5.57 -5.84
C GLY A 57 9.88 -6.49 -6.67
N SER A 58 8.96 -7.22 -6.05
CA SER A 58 8.05 -8.18 -6.71
C SER A 58 6.87 -8.57 -5.82
N GLN A 59 5.75 -8.93 -6.44
CA GLN A 59 4.55 -9.39 -5.74
C GLN A 59 4.84 -10.60 -4.83
N SER A 60 5.66 -11.55 -5.31
CA SER A 60 6.07 -12.73 -4.55
C SER A 60 6.84 -12.37 -3.27
N GLU A 61 7.65 -11.31 -3.29
CA GLU A 61 8.32 -10.80 -2.08
C GLU A 61 7.29 -10.21 -1.11
N ALA A 62 6.38 -9.36 -1.60
CA ALA A 62 5.29 -8.81 -0.79
C ALA A 62 4.40 -9.91 -0.17
N ILE A 63 4.13 -11.01 -0.88
CA ILE A 63 3.41 -12.18 -0.35
C ILE A 63 4.20 -12.85 0.78
N ALA A 64 5.49 -13.13 0.58
CA ALA A 64 6.33 -13.73 1.62
C ALA A 64 6.41 -12.85 2.88
N ARG A 65 6.50 -11.53 2.69
CA ARG A 65 6.50 -10.53 3.76
C ARG A 65 5.14 -10.47 4.49
N ARG A 66 4.01 -10.51 3.77
CA ARG A 66 2.66 -10.61 4.35
C ARG A 66 2.50 -11.85 5.21
N VAL A 67 2.99 -13.02 4.77
CA VAL A 67 2.98 -14.25 5.60
C VAL A 67 3.81 -14.07 6.87
N GLY A 68 4.96 -13.39 6.80
CA GLY A 68 5.74 -13.00 7.98
C GLY A 68 4.96 -12.09 8.95
N LEU A 69 4.22 -11.10 8.43
CA LEU A 69 3.38 -10.21 9.23
C LEU A 69 2.18 -10.95 9.88
N ILE A 70 1.61 -11.95 9.21
CA ILE A 70 0.58 -12.83 9.80
C ILE A 70 1.17 -13.63 10.97
N ARG A 71 2.34 -14.26 10.78
CA ARG A 71 3.04 -15.00 11.85
C ARG A 71 3.46 -14.11 13.03
N ALA A 72 3.70 -12.82 12.78
CA ALA A 72 3.99 -11.82 13.80
C ALA A 72 2.73 -11.21 14.48
N GLY A 73 1.52 -11.68 14.13
CA GLY A 73 0.26 -11.15 14.67
C GLY A 73 -0.09 -9.73 14.18
N LYS A 74 0.61 -9.20 13.18
CA LYS A 74 0.37 -7.85 12.64
C LYS A 74 -0.79 -7.80 11.65
N CYS A 75 -1.01 -8.89 10.93
CA CYS A 75 -2.06 -9.07 9.92
C CYS A 75 -2.89 -10.31 10.25
N GLN A 76 -4.20 -10.25 10.04
CA GLN A 76 -5.05 -11.44 10.10
C GLN A 76 -4.84 -12.33 8.86
N PRO A 77 -4.85 -13.68 9.02
CA PRO A 77 -5.05 -14.58 7.90
C PRO A 77 -6.49 -14.42 7.35
N VAL A 78 -6.66 -14.71 6.06
CA VAL A 78 -7.98 -14.82 5.40
C VAL A 78 -8.39 -16.28 5.29
#